data_AF-C6BFF9-F1
#
_entry.id   AF-C6BFF9-F1
#
_cell.length_a   1.000
_cell.length_b   1.000
_cell.length_c   1.000
_cell.angle_alpha   90.00
_cell.angle_beta   90.00
_cell.angle_gamma   90.00
#
_symmetry.space_group_name_H-M   'P 1'
#
loop_
_entity.id
_entity.type
_entity.pdbx_description
1 polymer ?
#
loop_
_entity_poly.entity_id
_entity_poly.type
_entity_poly.pdbx_seq_one_letter_code
_entity_poly.pdbx_strand_id
1 'polypeptide(L)'
;MNASTTQASTADVSVETIGELINLSGRQRMLSQRIVLQMVLAAQGHAAALDIARSCLATFASAHTDLVDGNARLPGAFSEALRQLYSGKLRGDARVREFIALAKSAIDTLSTGTTQRNPSLDALVAQATPMLELLQTITQAYQEEMHVCEVALRKRQADIATHLGRISMQANIVAMNARVSAARAGPYGREFSVITTVLADIIQEMDQLIRNVVGTNDAGQSGAGTRRPSTPASQTFGHMSLR
;
A
#
# COMPACT_ATOMS: atom_id res chain seq x y z
N MET A 1 -20.74 8.84 28.57
CA MET A 1 -20.28 7.56 27.99
C MET A 1 -19.29 7.91 26.89
N ASN A 2 -17.99 7.90 27.22
CA ASN A 2 -16.94 8.24 26.26
C ASN A 2 -16.53 6.94 25.57
N ALA A 3 -16.88 6.79 24.29
CA ALA A 3 -16.30 5.78 23.44
C ALA A 3 -14.83 6.16 23.23
N SER A 4 -13.94 5.47 23.93
CA SER A 4 -12.51 5.50 23.63
C SER A 4 -12.34 4.95 22.21
N THR A 5 -12.11 5.83 21.24
CA THR A 5 -11.67 5.44 19.91
C THR A 5 -10.32 4.76 20.07
N THR A 6 -10.32 3.42 20.13
CA THR A 6 -9.11 2.61 20.10
C THR A 6 -8.41 2.92 18.78
N GLN A 7 -7.45 3.86 18.80
CA GLN A 7 -6.61 4.14 17.65
C GLN A 7 -5.86 2.86 17.32
N ALA A 8 -6.10 2.31 16.12
CA ALA A 8 -5.40 1.15 15.63
C ALA A 8 -3.90 1.45 15.66
N SER A 9 -3.12 0.57 16.30
CA SER A 9 -1.67 0.69 16.29
C SER A 9 -1.17 0.40 14.87
N THR A 10 -0.06 1.00 14.45
CA THR A 10 0.58 0.72 13.15
C THR A 10 0.86 -0.77 12.91
N ALA A 11 0.92 -1.57 13.98
CA ALA A 11 1.16 -3.01 13.95
C ALA A 11 -0.10 -3.85 13.60
N ASP A 12 -1.31 -3.28 13.67
CA ASP A 12 -2.57 -4.00 13.45
C ASP A 12 -3.18 -3.77 12.06
N VAL A 13 -2.61 -2.90 11.25
CA VAL A 13 -3.13 -2.62 9.90
C VAL A 13 -2.57 -3.64 8.92
N SER A 14 -3.46 -4.37 8.24
CA SER A 14 -3.06 -5.37 7.26
C SER A 14 -2.48 -4.73 5.99
N VAL A 15 -1.58 -5.45 5.29
CA VAL A 15 -0.99 -4.98 4.03
C VAL A 15 -2.07 -4.71 2.98
N GLU A 16 -3.12 -5.52 2.94
CA GLU A 16 -4.27 -5.32 2.05
C GLU A 16 -4.98 -3.99 2.34
N THR A 17 -5.16 -3.66 3.62
CA THR A 17 -5.79 -2.41 4.06
C THR A 17 -4.94 -1.20 3.66
N ILE A 18 -3.61 -1.28 3.80
CA ILE A 18 -2.70 -0.22 3.33
C ILE A 18 -2.78 -0.08 1.80
N GLY A 19 -2.87 -1.20 1.07
CA GLY A 19 -3.10 -1.21 -0.37
C GLY A 19 -4.40 -0.50 -0.78
N GLU A 20 -5.49 -0.70 -0.04
CA GLU A 20 -6.75 0.03 -0.25
C GLU A 20 -6.58 1.54 -0.04
N LEU A 21 -5.85 1.97 0.99
CA LEU A 21 -5.54 3.38 1.27
C LEU A 21 -4.69 4.02 0.17
N ILE A 22 -3.67 3.31 -0.33
CA ILE A 22 -2.84 3.75 -1.47
C ILE A 22 -3.73 3.95 -2.71
N ASN A 23 -4.63 3.02 -2.99
CA ASN A 23 -5.55 3.14 -4.11
C ASN A 23 -6.49 4.34 -3.97
N LEU A 24 -7.01 4.58 -2.76
CA LEU A 24 -7.89 5.72 -2.46
C LEU A 24 -7.14 7.06 -2.59
N SER A 25 -5.93 7.16 -2.04
CA SER A 25 -5.02 8.31 -2.22
C SER A 25 -4.66 8.53 -3.69
N GLY A 26 -4.39 7.45 -4.42
CA GLY A 26 -4.14 7.47 -5.85
C GLY A 26 -5.31 8.04 -6.66
N ARG A 27 -6.54 7.63 -6.32
CA ARG A 27 -7.77 8.17 -6.94
C ARG A 27 -7.96 9.66 -6.67
N GLN A 28 -7.56 10.16 -5.50
CA GLN A 28 -7.63 11.60 -5.22
C GLN A 28 -6.84 12.45 -6.21
N ARG A 29 -5.66 11.99 -6.66
CA ARG A 29 -4.88 12.70 -7.71
C ARG A 29 -5.66 12.82 -9.02
N MET A 30 -6.30 11.73 -9.45
CA MET A 30 -7.12 11.74 -10.66
C MET A 30 -8.33 12.64 -10.49
N LEU A 31 -9.03 12.52 -9.36
CA LEU A 31 -10.23 13.30 -9.07
C LEU A 31 -9.93 14.79 -8.95
N SER A 32 -8.82 15.22 -8.33
CA SER A 32 -8.47 16.63 -8.21
C SER A 32 -8.28 17.28 -9.58
N GLN A 33 -7.53 16.62 -10.48
CA GLN A 33 -7.36 17.11 -11.85
C GLN A 33 -8.66 17.07 -12.64
N ARG A 34 -9.45 16.00 -12.49
CA ARG A 34 -10.75 15.88 -13.15
C ARG A 34 -11.73 16.96 -12.69
N ILE A 35 -11.74 17.33 -11.41
CA ILE A 35 -12.54 18.44 -10.89
C ILE A 35 -12.13 19.74 -11.60
N VAL A 36 -10.84 20.08 -11.62
CA VAL A 36 -10.36 21.32 -12.28
C VAL A 36 -10.74 21.32 -13.77
N LEU A 37 -10.48 20.23 -14.50
CA LEU A 37 -10.82 20.12 -15.91
C LEU A 37 -12.32 20.33 -16.16
N GLN A 38 -13.18 19.67 -15.40
CA GLN A 38 -14.63 19.77 -15.57
C GLN A 38 -15.15 21.16 -15.19
N MET A 39 -14.53 21.83 -14.23
CA MET A 39 -14.85 23.22 -13.91
C MET A 39 -14.48 24.19 -15.04
N VAL A 40 -13.34 23.97 -15.70
CA VAL A 40 -12.94 24.75 -16.89
C VAL A 40 -13.90 24.50 -18.06
N LEU A 41 -14.28 23.24 -18.31
CA LEU A 41 -15.24 22.89 -19.36
C LEU A 41 -16.64 23.48 -19.06
N ALA A 42 -17.08 23.45 -17.80
CA ALA A 42 -18.34 24.06 -17.39
C ALA A 42 -18.34 25.57 -17.65
N ALA A 43 -17.24 26.25 -17.36
CA ALA A 43 -17.08 27.68 -17.65
C ALA A 43 -17.07 28.01 -19.15
N GLN A 44 -16.74 27.03 -20.00
CA GLN A 44 -16.82 27.14 -21.47
C GLN A 44 -18.21 26.78 -22.03
N GLY A 45 -19.19 26.49 -21.17
CA GLY A 45 -20.58 26.21 -21.57
C GLY A 45 -20.89 24.74 -21.83
N HIS A 46 -20.02 23.80 -21.45
CA HIS A 46 -20.31 22.37 -21.57
C HIS A 46 -21.34 21.93 -20.51
N ALA A 47 -22.58 21.69 -20.95
CA ALA A 47 -23.74 21.46 -20.07
C ALA A 47 -23.55 20.34 -19.03
N ALA A 48 -22.91 19.22 -19.40
CA ALA A 48 -22.72 18.07 -18.49
C ALA A 48 -21.55 18.25 -17.51
N ALA A 49 -20.65 19.20 -17.75
CA ALA A 49 -19.39 19.28 -17.03
C ALA A 49 -19.56 19.66 -15.55
N LEU A 50 -20.53 20.53 -15.25
CA LEU A 50 -20.81 20.97 -13.88
C LEU A 50 -21.32 19.83 -12.99
N ASP A 51 -22.19 18.96 -13.53
CA ASP A 51 -22.69 17.78 -12.82
C ASP A 51 -21.58 16.74 -12.57
N ILE A 52 -20.71 16.54 -13.57
CA ILE A 52 -19.54 15.66 -13.44
C ILE A 52 -18.60 16.21 -12.37
N ALA A 53 -18.34 17.53 -12.36
CA ALA A 53 -17.50 18.17 -11.34
C ALA A 53 -18.08 17.98 -9.94
N ARG A 54 -19.40 18.16 -9.77
CA ARG A 54 -20.10 17.96 -8.49
C ARG A 54 -19.97 16.53 -7.97
N SER A 55 -20.16 15.53 -8.84
CA SER A 55 -20.01 14.12 -8.50
C SER A 55 -18.56 13.76 -8.15
N CYS A 56 -17.59 14.25 -8.92
CA CYS A 56 -16.18 14.05 -8.65
C CYS A 56 -15.79 14.67 -7.30
N LEU A 57 -16.28 15.89 -7.01
CA LEU A 57 -16.01 16.60 -5.77
C LEU A 57 -16.60 15.89 -4.55
N ALA A 58 -17.82 15.34 -4.66
CA ALA A 58 -18.42 14.54 -3.60
C ALA A 58 -17.59 13.29 -3.30
N THR A 59 -17.15 12.58 -4.34
CA THR A 59 -16.30 11.39 -4.21
C THR A 59 -14.94 11.74 -3.60
N PHE A 60 -14.33 12.85 -4.05
CA PHE A 60 -13.06 13.34 -3.55
C PHE A 60 -13.14 13.72 -2.06
N ALA A 61 -14.19 14.44 -1.66
CA ALA A 61 -14.39 14.83 -0.27
C ALA A 61 -14.61 13.63 0.66
N SER A 62 -15.45 12.66 0.25
CA SER A 62 -15.65 11.42 1.02
C SER A 62 -14.36 10.63 1.16
N ALA A 63 -13.63 10.45 0.06
CA ALA A 63 -12.33 9.76 0.05
C ALA A 63 -11.31 10.44 0.97
N HIS A 64 -11.34 11.77 1.07
CA HIS A 64 -10.45 12.52 1.95
C HIS A 64 -10.79 12.32 3.42
N THR A 65 -12.07 12.36 3.78
CA THR A 65 -12.50 12.00 5.14
C THR A 65 -12.09 10.58 5.51
N ASP A 66 -12.29 9.61 4.62
CA ASP A 66 -11.89 8.22 4.85
C ASP A 66 -10.37 8.05 5.06
N LEU A 67 -9.54 8.84 4.35
CA LEU A 67 -8.08 8.79 4.50
C LEU A 67 -7.58 9.45 5.78
N VAL A 68 -8.27 10.49 6.27
CA VAL A 68 -7.84 11.26 7.45
C VAL A 68 -8.43 10.69 8.72
N ASP A 69 -9.76 10.62 8.76
CA ASP A 69 -10.55 10.30 9.95
C ASP A 69 -10.83 8.79 10.06
N GLY A 70 -10.75 8.06 8.95
CA GLY A 70 -11.09 6.65 8.89
C GLY A 70 -12.59 6.40 8.84
N ASN A 71 -12.95 5.12 8.80
CA ASN A 71 -14.34 4.64 8.87
C ASN A 71 -14.37 3.23 9.47
N ALA A 72 -15.51 2.53 9.38
CA ALA A 72 -15.65 1.18 9.93
C ALA A 72 -14.68 0.14 9.34
N ARG A 73 -14.13 0.39 8.15
CA ARG A 73 -13.20 -0.51 7.45
C ARG A 73 -11.78 0.04 7.37
N LEU A 74 -11.63 1.35 7.20
CA LEU A 74 -10.35 2.01 6.98
C LEU A 74 -9.88 2.71 8.25
N PRO A 75 -8.61 2.54 8.66
CA PRO A 75 -8.10 3.09 9.92
C PRO A 75 -7.82 4.61 9.85
N GLY A 76 -7.99 5.26 8.69
CA GLY A 76 -7.60 6.64 8.47
C GLY A 76 -6.08 6.82 8.49
N ALA A 77 -5.62 7.95 9.04
CA ALA A 77 -4.20 8.22 9.23
C ALA A 77 -3.61 7.36 10.37
N PHE A 78 -3.28 6.12 10.04
CA PHE A 78 -2.90 5.07 11.01
C PHE A 78 -1.47 5.20 11.57
N SER A 79 -0.56 5.88 10.86
CA SER A 79 0.83 6.07 11.30
C SER A 79 1.07 7.48 11.82
N GLU A 80 2.06 7.63 12.71
CA GLU A 80 2.48 8.95 13.17
C GLU A 80 2.95 9.83 12.00
N ALA A 81 3.68 9.26 11.04
CA ALA A 81 4.13 9.99 9.87
C ALA A 81 2.95 10.52 9.03
N LEU A 82 1.91 9.70 8.84
CA LEU A 82 0.69 10.11 8.14
C LEU A 82 -0.09 11.18 8.93
N ARG A 83 -0.21 11.03 10.25
CA ARG A 83 -0.84 12.06 11.10
C ARG A 83 -0.10 13.40 11.04
N GLN A 84 1.23 13.37 11.06
CA GLN A 84 2.07 14.55 10.88
C GLN A 84 1.94 15.15 9.47
N LEU A 85 1.73 14.33 8.45
CA LEU A 85 1.53 14.79 7.09
C LEU A 85 0.22 15.59 6.95
N TYR A 86 -0.86 15.10 7.56
CA TYR A 86 -2.17 15.75 7.54
C TYR A 86 -2.27 16.95 8.48
N SER A 87 -1.80 16.81 9.73
CA SER A 87 -2.01 17.79 10.80
C SER A 87 -0.79 18.66 11.13
N GLY A 88 0.39 18.27 10.64
CA GLY A 88 1.65 18.95 10.93
C GLY A 88 1.96 20.08 9.95
N LYS A 89 3.25 20.31 9.68
CA LYS A 89 3.74 21.48 8.90
C LYS A 89 3.19 21.55 7.48
N LEU A 90 2.99 20.40 6.83
CA LEU A 90 2.43 20.35 5.47
C LEU A 90 0.94 20.73 5.44
N ARG A 91 0.25 20.64 6.58
CA ARG A 91 -1.18 20.94 6.74
C ARG A 91 -2.03 20.27 5.66
N GLY A 92 -1.71 19.00 5.34
CA GLY A 92 -2.30 18.29 4.22
C GLY A 92 -3.83 18.25 4.27
N ASP A 93 -4.40 18.03 5.47
CA ASP A 93 -5.85 18.02 5.64
C ASP A 93 -6.48 19.39 5.34
N ALA A 94 -5.93 20.44 5.95
CA ALA A 94 -6.42 21.81 5.75
C ALA A 94 -6.36 22.23 4.28
N ARG A 95 -5.25 21.95 3.58
CA ARG A 95 -5.08 22.30 2.17
C ARG A 95 -6.07 21.57 1.26
N VAL A 96 -6.34 20.29 1.52
CA VAL A 96 -7.33 19.52 0.75
C VAL A 96 -8.75 20.04 1.03
N ARG A 97 -9.08 20.36 2.29
CA ARG A 97 -10.38 20.95 2.66
C ARG A 97 -10.57 22.35 2.07
N GLU A 98 -9.52 23.17 2.02
CA GLU A 98 -9.51 24.47 1.34
C GLU A 98 -9.79 24.32 -0.17
N PHE A 99 -9.15 23.35 -0.84
CA PHE A 99 -9.44 23.03 -2.25
C PHE A 99 -10.89 22.58 -2.46
N ILE A 100 -11.43 21.74 -1.56
CA ILE A 100 -12.84 21.33 -1.60
C ILE A 100 -13.75 22.54 -1.48
N ALA A 101 -13.46 23.46 -0.55
CA ALA A 101 -14.24 24.69 -0.37
C ALA A 101 -14.18 25.59 -1.61
N LEU A 102 -13.00 25.79 -2.20
CA LEU A 102 -12.83 26.54 -3.45
C LEU A 102 -13.64 25.93 -4.61
N ALA A 103 -13.59 24.60 -4.75
CA ALA A 103 -14.34 23.89 -5.78
C ALA A 103 -15.86 24.04 -5.59
N LYS A 104 -16.36 23.97 -4.35
CA LYS A 104 -17.78 24.22 -4.04
C LYS A 104 -18.19 25.63 -4.42
N SER A 105 -17.44 26.64 -3.99
CA SER A 105 -17.74 28.04 -4.33
C SER A 105 -17.72 28.30 -5.84
N ALA A 106 -16.79 27.68 -6.56
CA ALA A 106 -16.72 27.78 -8.01
C ALA A 106 -17.94 27.13 -8.71
N ILE A 107 -18.40 25.96 -8.22
CA ILE A 107 -19.62 25.28 -8.69
C ILE A 107 -20.85 26.14 -8.46
N ASP A 108 -21.00 26.69 -7.25
CA ASP A 108 -22.17 27.50 -6.89
C ASP A 108 -22.23 28.78 -7.74
N THR A 109 -21.09 29.46 -7.93
CA THR A 109 -21.01 30.66 -8.77
C THR A 109 -21.40 30.36 -10.22
N LEU A 110 -20.91 29.28 -10.82
CA LEU A 110 -21.27 28.89 -12.19
C LEU A 110 -22.74 28.44 -12.30
N SER A 111 -23.28 27.82 -11.26
CA SER A 111 -24.69 27.38 -11.24
C SER A 111 -25.66 28.56 -11.25
N THR A 112 -25.26 29.70 -10.68
CA THR A 112 -26.09 30.94 -10.68
C THR A 112 -26.07 31.70 -12.01
N GLY A 113 -25.30 31.24 -13.02
CA GLY A 113 -25.29 31.85 -14.35
C GLY A 113 -24.64 33.23 -14.42
N THR A 114 -23.79 33.57 -13.45
CA THR A 114 -23.10 34.87 -13.43
C THR A 114 -22.04 34.91 -14.54
N THR A 115 -22.22 35.78 -15.54
CA THR A 115 -21.30 35.96 -16.69
C THR A 115 -19.98 36.67 -16.33
N GLN A 116 -19.82 37.07 -15.06
CA GLN A 116 -18.61 37.74 -14.56
C GLN A 116 -17.47 36.72 -14.40
N ARG A 117 -16.22 37.19 -14.57
CA ARG A 117 -15.00 36.45 -14.21
C ARG A 117 -15.17 35.79 -12.84
N ASN A 118 -15.00 34.48 -12.78
CA ASN A 118 -15.19 33.69 -11.56
C ASN A 118 -13.85 33.58 -10.80
N PRO A 119 -13.60 34.40 -9.75
CA PRO A 119 -12.34 34.39 -9.04
C PRO A 119 -12.09 33.05 -8.33
N SER A 120 -13.14 32.32 -7.96
CA SER A 120 -13.02 30.98 -7.37
C SER A 120 -12.53 29.95 -8.39
N LEU A 121 -12.93 30.08 -9.66
CA LEU A 121 -12.40 29.23 -10.74
C LEU A 121 -10.93 29.53 -11.00
N ASP A 122 -10.54 30.81 -11.08
CA ASP A 122 -9.14 31.20 -11.28
C ASP A 122 -8.26 30.67 -10.13
N ALA A 123 -8.73 30.79 -8.89
CA ALA A 123 -8.04 30.25 -7.71
C ALA A 123 -7.97 28.71 -7.73
N LEU A 124 -9.02 28.02 -8.18
CA LEU A 124 -9.05 26.57 -8.29
C LEU A 124 -8.04 26.06 -9.34
N VAL A 125 -7.96 26.73 -10.50
CA VAL A 125 -6.98 26.42 -11.55
C VAL A 125 -5.56 26.65 -11.05
N ALA A 126 -5.30 27.76 -10.33
CA ALA A 126 -3.99 28.02 -9.73
C ALA A 126 -3.58 26.95 -8.71
N GLN A 127 -4.53 26.33 -8.02
CA GLN A 127 -4.30 25.26 -7.05
C GLN A 127 -4.16 23.87 -7.68
N ALA A 128 -4.37 23.70 -8.99
CA ALA A 128 -4.35 22.40 -9.64
C ALA A 128 -3.00 21.67 -9.49
N THR A 129 -1.89 22.35 -9.78
CA THR A 129 -0.54 21.78 -9.65
C THR A 129 -0.12 21.61 -8.19
N PRO A 130 -0.23 22.64 -7.31
CA PRO A 130 0.11 22.47 -5.89
C PRO A 130 -0.69 21.38 -5.18
N MET A 131 -1.96 21.17 -5.56
CA MET A 131 -2.78 20.09 -5.02
C MET A 131 -2.31 18.71 -5.51
N LEU A 132 -1.97 18.58 -6.79
CA LEU A 132 -1.44 17.32 -7.33
C LEU A 132 -0.14 16.91 -6.63
N GLU A 133 0.77 17.86 -6.40
CA GLU A 133 2.03 17.64 -5.69
C GLU A 133 1.81 17.21 -4.23
N LEU A 134 0.87 17.84 -3.54
CA LEU A 134 0.47 17.45 -2.19
C LEU A 134 -0.08 16.01 -2.16
N LEU A 135 -1.02 15.68 -3.05
CA LEU A 135 -1.62 14.35 -3.13
C LEU A 135 -0.61 13.28 -3.56
N GLN A 136 0.38 13.64 -4.38
CA GLN A 136 1.52 12.78 -4.71
C GLN A 136 2.34 12.48 -3.46
N THR A 137 2.64 13.48 -2.65
CA THR A 137 3.40 13.34 -1.40
C THR A 137 2.65 12.43 -0.41
N ILE A 138 1.33 12.62 -0.28
CA ILE A 138 0.45 11.76 0.53
C ILE A 138 0.48 10.32 0.04
N THR A 139 0.35 10.10 -1.26
CA THR A 139 0.38 8.75 -1.85
C THR A 139 1.73 8.07 -1.60
N GLN A 140 2.84 8.79 -1.73
CA GLN A 140 4.18 8.27 -1.45
C GLN A 140 4.36 7.90 0.03
N ALA A 141 3.84 8.71 0.96
CA ALA A 141 3.89 8.38 2.38
C ALA A 141 3.16 7.07 2.69
N TYR A 142 1.98 6.83 2.09
CA TYR A 142 1.29 5.54 2.23
C TYR A 142 2.09 4.36 1.64
N GLN A 143 2.80 4.57 0.53
CA GLN A 143 3.66 3.53 -0.07
C GLN A 143 4.86 3.20 0.82
N GLU A 144 5.46 4.21 1.46
CA GLU A 144 6.56 4.01 2.41
C GLU A 144 6.09 3.22 3.64
N GLU A 145 4.94 3.56 4.21
CA GLU A 145 4.36 2.83 5.34
C GLU A 145 4.07 1.36 4.99
N MET A 146 3.57 1.10 3.77
CA MET A 146 3.40 -0.27 3.29
C MET A 146 4.73 -1.01 3.24
N HIS A 147 5.78 -0.38 2.71
CA HIS A 147 7.10 -0.99 2.59
C HIS A 147 7.69 -1.33 3.97
N VAL A 148 7.57 -0.41 4.93
CA VAL A 148 7.99 -0.63 6.32
C VAL A 148 7.22 -1.81 6.93
N CYS A 149 5.90 -1.86 6.76
CA CYS A 149 5.07 -2.96 7.24
C CYS A 149 5.48 -4.31 6.62
N GLU A 150 5.68 -4.36 5.29
CA GLU A 150 6.11 -5.57 4.60
C GLU A 150 7.47 -6.07 5.09
N VAL A 151 8.44 -5.17 5.27
CA VAL A 151 9.78 -5.53 5.77
C VAL A 151 9.68 -6.08 7.20
N ALA A 152 8.89 -5.45 8.06
CA ALA A 152 8.66 -5.91 9.43
C ALA A 152 7.98 -7.30 9.46
N LEU A 153 6.97 -7.52 8.61
CA LEU A 153 6.29 -8.79 8.49
C LEU A 153 7.23 -9.90 8.01
N ARG A 154 8.05 -9.63 6.98
CA ARG A 154 9.06 -10.57 6.47
C ARG A 154 10.07 -10.95 7.55
N LYS A 155 10.57 -9.97 8.30
CA LYS A 155 11.50 -10.22 9.42
C LYS A 155 10.87 -11.13 10.47
N ARG A 156 9.62 -10.85 10.87
CA ARG A 156 8.89 -11.68 11.84
C ARG A 156 8.69 -13.11 11.36
N GLN A 157 8.39 -13.30 10.07
CA GLN A 157 8.28 -14.64 9.47
C GLN A 157 9.62 -15.38 9.50
N ALA A 158 10.74 -14.71 9.17
CA ALA A 158 12.07 -15.29 9.22
C ALA A 158 12.49 -15.69 10.65
N ASP A 159 12.17 -14.86 11.64
CA ASP A 159 12.44 -15.15 13.06
C ASP A 159 11.65 -16.39 13.53
N ILE A 160 10.36 -16.49 13.17
CA ILE A 160 9.52 -17.66 13.47
C ILE A 160 10.08 -18.92 12.81
N ALA A 161 10.46 -18.85 11.53
CA ALA A 161 11.03 -19.98 10.82
C ALA A 161 12.34 -20.45 11.45
N THR A 162 13.20 -19.52 11.87
CA THR A 162 14.45 -19.82 12.58
C THR A 162 14.18 -20.52 13.92
N HIS A 163 13.17 -20.04 14.66
CA HIS A 163 12.78 -20.65 15.93
C HIS A 163 12.20 -22.06 15.72
N LEU A 164 11.32 -22.26 14.75
CA LEU A 164 10.78 -23.57 14.40
C LEU A 164 11.88 -24.54 13.95
N GLY A 165 12.89 -24.06 13.21
CA GLY A 165 14.05 -24.88 12.82
C GLY A 165 14.84 -25.38 14.04
N ARG A 166 15.00 -24.54 15.07
CA ARG A 166 15.62 -24.96 16.35
C ARG A 166 14.79 -26.00 17.08
N ILE A 167 13.48 -25.81 17.16
CA ILE A 167 12.55 -26.77 17.80
C ILE A 167 12.60 -28.11 17.06
N SER A 168 12.55 -28.08 15.73
CA SER A 168 12.63 -29.26 14.88
C SER A 168 13.94 -30.03 15.10
N MET A 169 15.08 -29.33 15.15
CA MET A 169 16.38 -29.96 15.46
C MET A 169 16.38 -30.62 16.85
N GLN A 170 15.84 -29.95 17.87
CA GLN A 170 15.73 -30.53 19.22
C GLN A 170 14.81 -31.75 19.25
N ALA A 171 13.65 -31.68 18.59
CA ALA A 171 12.71 -32.78 18.46
C ALA A 171 13.37 -33.98 17.73
N ASN A 172 14.17 -33.71 16.69
CA ASN A 172 14.90 -34.74 15.94
C ASN A 172 15.91 -35.47 16.84
N ILE A 173 16.67 -34.73 17.67
CA ILE A 173 17.60 -35.33 18.64
C ILE A 173 16.83 -36.22 19.63
N VAL A 174 15.69 -35.76 20.15
CA VAL A 174 14.86 -36.54 21.08
C VAL A 174 14.30 -37.80 20.41
N ALA A 175 13.79 -37.69 19.18
CA ALA A 175 13.28 -38.82 18.42
C ALA A 175 14.38 -39.86 18.12
N MET A 176 15.58 -39.40 17.76
CA MET A 176 16.76 -40.27 17.57
C MET A 176 17.14 -41.00 18.88
N ASN A 177 17.19 -40.28 20.01
CA ASN A 177 17.48 -40.89 21.31
C ASN A 177 16.43 -41.92 21.71
N ALA A 178 15.15 -41.62 21.46
CA ALA A 178 14.05 -42.54 21.72
C ALA A 178 14.16 -43.81 20.84
N ARG A 179 14.54 -43.67 19.56
CA ARG A 179 14.75 -44.80 18.65
C ARG A 179 15.90 -45.71 19.12
N VAL A 180 17.01 -45.13 19.59
CA VAL A 180 18.12 -45.89 20.17
C VAL A 180 17.67 -46.64 21.43
N SER A 181 16.91 -45.99 22.32
CA SER A 181 16.35 -46.64 23.51
C SER A 181 15.38 -47.77 23.16
N ALA A 182 14.50 -47.57 22.17
CA ALA A 182 13.58 -48.60 21.69
C ALA A 182 14.34 -49.81 21.12
N ALA A 183 15.38 -49.58 20.32
CA ALA A 183 16.23 -50.66 19.81
C ALA A 183 16.95 -51.42 20.94
N ARG A 184 17.38 -50.71 22.00
CA ARG A 184 18.08 -51.30 23.15
C ARG A 184 17.16 -52.09 24.09
N ALA A 185 15.86 -51.77 24.14
CA ALA A 185 14.87 -52.43 24.99
C ALA A 185 14.45 -53.84 24.49
N GLY A 186 14.96 -54.29 23.33
CA GLY A 186 14.70 -55.62 22.79
C GLY A 186 13.20 -55.83 22.52
N PRO A 187 12.58 -56.93 23.00
CA PRO A 187 11.17 -57.25 22.69
C PRO A 187 10.18 -56.18 23.20
N TYR A 188 10.51 -55.45 24.27
CA TYR A 188 9.67 -54.38 24.83
C TYR A 188 9.73 -53.06 24.04
N GLY A 189 10.69 -52.90 23.12
CA GLY A 189 10.85 -51.69 22.33
C GLY A 189 10.05 -51.66 21.02
N ARG A 190 9.38 -52.76 20.65
CA ARG A 190 8.69 -52.90 19.35
C ARG A 190 7.57 -51.87 19.17
N GLU A 191 6.74 -51.66 20.20
CA GLU A 191 5.64 -50.69 20.16
C GLU A 191 6.14 -49.24 20.21
N PHE A 192 7.21 -48.99 20.97
CA PHE A 192 7.88 -47.68 21.02
C PHE A 192 8.55 -47.30 19.70
N SER A 193 9.10 -48.27 18.96
CA SER A 193 9.75 -48.03 17.66
C SER A 193 8.79 -47.39 16.65
N VAL A 194 7.53 -47.87 16.59
CA VAL A 194 6.50 -47.33 15.68
C VAL A 194 6.24 -45.85 15.96
N ILE A 195 6.10 -45.46 17.24
CA ILE A 195 5.87 -44.07 17.65
C ILE A 195 7.07 -43.19 17.28
N THR A 196 8.30 -43.68 17.45
CA THR A 196 9.51 -42.92 17.10
C THR A 196 9.72 -42.73 15.61
N THR A 197 9.19 -43.63 14.77
CA THR A 197 9.20 -43.48 13.32
C THR A 197 8.22 -42.39 12.89
N VAL A 198 6.96 -42.45 13.35
CA VAL A 198 5.95 -41.43 13.04
C VAL A 198 6.40 -40.03 13.51
N LEU A 199 7.01 -39.93 14.68
CA LEU A 199 7.55 -38.67 15.18
C LEU A 199 8.65 -38.11 14.27
N ALA A 200 9.54 -38.96 13.74
CA ALA A 200 10.59 -38.52 12.82
C ALA A 200 10.03 -38.05 11.47
N ASP A 201 8.99 -38.73 10.97
CA ASP A 201 8.31 -38.33 9.73
C ASP A 201 7.66 -36.94 9.87
N ILE A 202 6.96 -36.68 10.99
CA ILE A 202 6.37 -35.36 11.30
C ILE A 202 7.45 -34.27 11.35
N ILE A 203 8.58 -34.54 12.01
CA ILE A 203 9.70 -33.59 12.11
C ILE A 203 10.26 -33.27 10.72
N GLN A 204 10.41 -34.28 9.85
CA GLN A 204 10.90 -34.08 8.49
C GLN A 204 9.93 -33.25 7.64
N GLU A 205 8.62 -33.47 7.80
CA GLU A 205 7.57 -32.70 7.13
C GLU A 205 7.55 -31.24 7.61
N MET A 206 7.68 -31.02 8.93
CA MET A 206 7.84 -29.68 9.52
C MET A 206 9.06 -28.95 8.96
N ASP A 207 10.21 -29.61 8.88
CA ASP A 207 11.44 -29.06 8.31
C ASP A 207 11.27 -28.63 6.85
N GLN A 208 10.52 -29.42 6.07
CA GLN A 208 10.24 -29.10 4.67
C GLN A 208 9.31 -27.88 4.55
N LEU A 209 8.29 -27.78 5.39
CA LEU A 209 7.41 -26.60 5.45
C LEU A 209 8.16 -25.33 5.84
N ILE A 210 9.03 -25.40 6.84
CA ILE A 210 9.87 -24.27 7.29
C ILE A 210 10.79 -23.81 6.15
N ARG A 211 11.46 -24.75 5.46
CA ARG A 211 12.31 -24.44 4.31
C ARG A 211 11.51 -23.83 3.15
N ASN A 212 10.27 -24.24 2.93
CA ASN A 212 9.43 -23.63 1.90
C ASN A 212 9.08 -22.17 2.24
N VAL A 213 8.67 -21.88 3.48
CA VAL A 213 8.34 -20.50 3.91
C VAL A 213 9.56 -19.57 3.83
N VAL A 214 10.77 -20.08 4.10
CA VAL A 214 12.01 -19.30 3.96
C VAL A 214 12.46 -19.22 2.49
N GLY A 215 12.38 -20.33 1.75
CA GLY A 215 12.93 -20.47 0.40
C GLY A 215 12.09 -19.83 -0.71
N THR A 216 10.76 -19.74 -0.56
CA THR A 216 9.93 -18.96 -1.50
C THR A 216 10.20 -17.45 -1.39
N ASN A 217 10.78 -17.00 -0.29
CA ASN A 217 10.97 -15.57 0.01
C ASN A 217 12.27 -14.99 -0.56
N ASP A 218 13.30 -15.80 -0.83
CA ASP A 218 14.56 -15.36 -1.48
C ASP A 218 14.45 -15.27 -3.01
N ALA A 219 13.61 -16.11 -3.63
CA ALA A 219 13.44 -16.12 -5.09
C ALA A 219 12.81 -14.83 -5.64
N GLY A 220 12.07 -14.08 -4.83
CA GLY A 220 11.49 -12.78 -5.21
C GLY A 220 12.49 -11.63 -5.33
N GLN A 221 13.69 -11.75 -4.76
CA GLN A 221 14.72 -10.69 -4.80
C GLN A 221 15.69 -10.84 -5.99
N SER A 222 15.84 -12.03 -6.58
CA SER A 222 16.74 -12.24 -7.73
C SER A 222 16.16 -11.82 -9.09
N GLY A 223 14.88 -11.40 -9.17
CA GLY A 223 14.20 -11.08 -10.43
C GLY A 223 14.20 -9.61 -10.88
N ALA A 224 14.57 -8.65 -10.02
CA ALA A 224 14.44 -7.21 -10.32
C ALA A 224 15.76 -6.53 -10.75
N GLY A 225 16.84 -7.29 -10.94
CA GLY A 225 18.20 -6.76 -10.96
C GLY A 225 18.98 -6.89 -12.27
N THR A 226 18.40 -6.96 -13.47
CA THR A 226 19.17 -6.75 -14.73
C THR A 226 18.29 -6.51 -15.96
N ARG A 227 17.86 -5.27 -16.19
CA ARG A 227 17.59 -4.77 -17.56
C ARG A 227 18.42 -3.51 -17.78
N ARG A 228 19.64 -3.69 -18.31
CA ARG A 228 20.41 -2.61 -18.93
C ARG A 228 19.70 -2.17 -20.21
N PRO A 229 19.53 -0.87 -20.48
CA PRO A 229 19.19 -0.42 -21.82
C PRO A 229 20.43 -0.52 -22.70
N SER A 230 20.39 -1.41 -23.69
CA SER A 230 21.37 -1.45 -24.78
C SER A 230 20.96 -0.42 -25.84
N THR A 231 21.61 0.73 -25.82
CA THR A 231 21.65 1.66 -26.96
C THR A 231 22.60 1.08 -28.01
N PRO A 232 22.19 0.88 -29.28
CA PRO A 232 23.13 0.76 -30.37
C PRO A 232 23.39 2.15 -30.99
N ALA A 233 24.66 2.36 -31.28
CA ALA A 233 25.26 3.59 -31.79
C ALA A 233 24.73 4.01 -33.16
N SER A 234 24.74 5.33 -33.36
CA SER A 234 24.57 6.03 -34.63
C SER A 234 25.44 5.44 -35.74
N GLN A 235 24.83 5.05 -36.85
CA GLN A 235 25.51 4.89 -38.14
C GLN A 235 25.09 6.04 -39.05
N THR A 236 26.04 6.94 -39.29
CA THR A 236 26.02 7.92 -40.38
C THR A 236 26.60 7.23 -41.60
N PHE A 237 25.82 7.04 -42.68
CA PHE A 237 26.36 6.98 -44.05
C PHE A 237 25.25 7.29 -45.06
N GLY A 238 25.13 8.56 -45.40
CA GLY A 238 24.46 8.99 -46.63
C GLY A 238 25.48 8.96 -47.77
N HIS A 239 25.30 8.03 -48.70
CA HIS A 239 25.95 8.05 -50.01
C HIS A 239 24.89 7.78 -51.07
N MET A 240 24.26 8.83 -51.58
CA MET A 240 23.41 8.78 -52.77
C MET A 240 24.27 9.25 -53.94
N SER A 241 24.64 8.29 -54.79
CA SER A 241 25.38 8.54 -56.02
C SER A 241 24.41 8.85 -57.16
N LEU A 242 24.80 9.83 -57.98
CA LEU A 242 24.13 10.21 -59.22
C LEU A 242 24.13 9.07 -60.23
N ARG A 243 22.96 8.79 -60.81
CA ARG A 243 22.73 8.68 -62.26
C ARG A 243 21.24 8.74 -62.57
#